data_AF-A0A7Y4X3G2-F1
#
_entry.id   AF-A0A7Y4X3G2-F1
#
_cell.length_a   1.000
_cell.length_b   1.000
_cell.length_c   1.000
_cell.angle_alpha   90.00
_cell.angle_beta   90.00
_cell.angle_gamma   90.00
#
_symmetry.space_group_name_H-M   'P 1'
#
loop_
_entity.id
_entity.type
_entity.pdbx_description
1 polymer ?
#
loop_
_entity_poly.entity_id
_entity_poly.type
_entity_poly.pdbx_seq_one_letter_code
_entity_poly.pdbx_strand_id
1 'polypeptide(L)' 'MRKLTKTTIARLRAETNRPEQWAPVEGFTGLVRPKAIRLTPTLAERLHTLAVFHGVGSAEELAKRWLAERVNYELSSF' A
#
# COMPACT_ATOMS: atom_id res chain seq x y z
N MET A 1 23.52 0.91 -2.10
CA MET A 1 22.18 1.56 -2.05
C MET A 1 22.24 2.76 -1.10
N ARG A 2 21.90 3.97 -1.57
CA ARG A 2 21.86 5.16 -0.70
C ARG A 2 20.68 5.04 0.27
N LYS A 3 20.95 5.05 1.58
CA LYS A 3 19.91 5.01 2.62
C LYS A 3 19.08 6.30 2.54
N LEU A 4 17.76 6.15 2.47
CA LEU A 4 16.83 7.27 2.58
C LEU A 4 16.92 7.84 4.00
N THR A 5 17.03 9.16 4.11
CA THR A 5 17.11 9.84 5.40
C THR A 5 15.73 9.88 6.05
N LYS A 6 15.68 9.97 7.39
CA LYS A 6 14.42 10.07 8.15
C LYS A 6 13.52 11.21 7.65
N THR A 7 14.14 12.31 7.20
CA THR A 7 13.48 13.48 6.63
C THR A 7 12.79 13.16 5.29
N THR A 8 13.46 12.40 4.42
CA THR A 8 12.86 11.95 3.15
C THR A 8 11.68 11.00 3.41
N ILE A 9 11.80 10.12 4.40
CA ILE A 9 10.72 9.19 4.77
C ILE A 9 9.50 9.95 5.31
N ALA A 10 9.71 10.95 6.18
CA ALA A 10 8.63 11.78 6.70
C ALA A 10 7.92 12.57 5.59
N ARG A 11 8.69 13.09 4.63
CA ARG A 11 8.14 13.80 3.46
C ARG A 11 7.30 12.88 2.58
N LEU A 12 7.81 11.69 2.25
CA LEU A 12 7.10 10.70 1.46
C LEU A 12 5.79 10.26 2.14
N ARG A 13 5.77 10.10 3.47
CA ARG A 13 4.52 9.82 4.20
C ARG A 13 3.50 10.93 4.06
N ALA A 14 3.93 12.18 4.22
CA ALA A 14 3.05 13.34 4.11
C ALA A 14 2.53 13.54 2.68
N GLU A 15 3.28 13.13 1.67
CA GLU A 15 2.86 13.13 0.26
C GLU A 15 1.89 11.98 -0.06
N THR A 16 2.13 10.77 0.48
CA THR A 16 1.30 9.59 0.18
C THR A 16 -0.03 9.60 0.94
N ASN A 17 -0.10 10.22 2.13
CA ASN A 17 -1.32 10.36 2.94
C ASN A 17 -2.21 11.54 2.51
N ARG A 18 -2.21 11.93 1.23
CA ARG A 18 -3.09 12.95 0.67
C ARG A 18 -4.16 12.29 -0.20
N PRO A 19 -5.34 11.95 0.35
CA PRO A 19 -6.41 11.28 -0.37
C PRO A 19 -6.83 12.03 -1.64
N GLU A 20 -6.74 13.36 -1.61
CA GLU A 20 -7.04 14.25 -2.74
C GLU A 20 -6.11 14.07 -3.96
N GLN A 21 -4.99 13.37 -3.81
CA GLN A 21 -4.03 13.08 -4.89
C GLN A 21 -4.19 11.66 -5.45
N TRP A 22 -5.12 10.86 -4.94
CA TRP A 22 -5.29 9.47 -5.34
C TRP A 22 -6.24 9.37 -6.54
N ALA A 23 -5.71 8.93 -7.68
CA ALA A 23 -6.52 8.64 -8.87
C ALA A 23 -6.99 7.18 -8.86
N PRO A 24 -8.22 6.89 -9.36
CA PRO A 24 -8.66 5.52 -9.56
C PRO A 24 -7.76 4.83 -10.59
N VAL A 25 -7.31 3.61 -10.29
CA VAL A 25 -6.53 2.78 -11.21
C VAL A 25 -7.51 1.97 -12.07
N GLU A 26 -7.55 2.24 -13.37
CA GLU A 26 -8.36 1.44 -14.30
C GLU A 26 -7.94 -0.04 -14.26
N GLY A 27 -8.92 -0.94 -14.07
CA GLY A 27 -8.72 -2.39 -13.98
C GLY A 27 -8.98 -3.01 -12.60
N PHE A 28 -9.28 -2.21 -11.57
CA PHE A 28 -9.55 -2.73 -10.21
C PHE A 28 -11.03 -3.08 -9.94
N THR A 29 -11.95 -2.85 -10.88
CA THR A 29 -13.41 -2.93 -10.68
C THR A 29 -14.07 -4.31 -10.89
N GLY A 30 -13.31 -5.39 -11.08
CA GLY A 30 -13.89 -6.69 -11.49
C GLY A 30 -13.26 -7.97 -10.91
N LEU A 31 -12.46 -7.89 -9.84
CA LEU A 31 -11.75 -9.07 -9.35
C LEU A 31 -12.62 -9.95 -8.44
N VAL A 32 -13.20 -11.03 -9.01
CA VAL A 32 -13.72 -12.19 -8.26
C VAL A 32 -12.53 -12.82 -7.51
N ARG A 33 -12.35 -12.41 -6.24
CA ARG A 33 -11.26 -12.81 -5.31
C ARG A 33 -9.91 -13.07 -6.01
N PRO A 34 -9.02 -12.07 -6.12
CA PRO A 34 -7.70 -12.31 -6.69
C PRO A 34 -6.95 -13.36 -5.87
N LYS A 35 -6.78 -14.57 -6.43
CA LYS A 35 -6.09 -15.69 -5.77
C LYS A 35 -4.58 -15.46 -5.66
N ALA A 36 -4.02 -14.59 -6.50
CA ALA A 36 -2.63 -14.19 -6.44
C ALA A 36 -2.47 -12.81 -7.06
N ILE A 37 -1.67 -11.96 -6.42
CA ILE A 37 -1.26 -10.66 -6.96
C ILE A 37 0.21 -10.83 -7.36
N ARG A 38 0.51 -10.63 -8.64
CA ARG A 38 1.90 -10.57 -9.08
C ARG A 38 2.45 -9.18 -8.76
N LEU A 39 3.42 -9.14 -7.85
CA LEU A 39 4.18 -7.94 -7.55
C LEU A 39 5.47 -7.94 -8.37
N THR A 40 5.89 -6.76 -8.82
CA THR A 40 7.26 -6.62 -9.33
C THR A 40 8.24 -6.82 -8.17
N PRO A 41 9.49 -7.28 -8.42
CA PRO A 41 10.47 -7.50 -7.36
C PRO A 41 10.69 -6.27 -6.48
N THR A 42 10.77 -5.09 -7.11
CA THR A 42 10.90 -3.79 -6.43
C THR A 42 9.72 -3.48 -5.52
N LEU A 43 8.50 -3.81 -5.96
CA LEU A 43 7.29 -3.57 -5.15
C LEU A 43 7.21 -4.55 -3.99
N ALA A 44 7.59 -5.82 -4.20
CA ALA A 44 7.65 -6.83 -3.16
C ALA A 44 8.64 -6.46 -2.04
N GLU A 45 9.85 -5.98 -2.39
CA GLU A 45 10.83 -5.49 -1.42
C GLU A 45 10.31 -4.30 -0.60
N ARG A 46 9.66 -3.34 -1.27
CA ARG A 46 9.07 -2.17 -0.59
C ARG A 46 7.96 -2.59 0.35
N LEU A 47 7.09 -3.50 -0.08
CA LEU A 47 6.00 -4.04 0.74
C LEU A 47 6.53 -4.78 1.97
N HIS A 48 7.58 -5.57 1.79
CA HIS A 48 8.26 -6.25 2.89
C HIS A 48 8.88 -5.27 3.89
N THR A 49 9.56 -4.24 3.39
CA THR A 49 10.13 -3.17 4.22
C THR A 49 9.06 -2.46 5.04
N LEU A 50 7.92 -2.17 4.43
CA LEU A 50 6.77 -1.55 5.10
C LEU A 50 6.17 -2.49 6.15
N ALA A 51 6.06 -3.79 5.88
CA ALA A 51 5.52 -4.74 6.84
C ALA A 51 6.38 -4.79 8.11
N VAL A 52 7.71 -4.84 7.96
CA VAL A 52 8.65 -4.75 9.08
C VAL A 52 8.47 -3.43 9.84
N PHE A 53 8.35 -2.30 9.13
CA PHE A 53 8.17 -0.99 9.75
C PHE A 53 6.89 -0.93 10.61
N HIS A 54 5.80 -1.51 10.13
CA HIS A 54 4.50 -1.52 10.81
C HIS A 54 4.37 -2.65 11.84
N GLY A 55 5.43 -3.43 12.09
CA GLY A 55 5.40 -4.56 13.03
C GLY A 55 4.48 -5.71 12.56
N VAL A 56 4.24 -5.81 11.25
CA VAL A 56 3.37 -6.81 10.65
C VAL A 56 4.20 -8.00 10.19
N GLY A 57 3.80 -9.21 10.55
CA GLY A 57 4.59 -10.43 10.37
C GLY A 57 4.89 -10.80 8.90
N SER A 58 4.17 -10.23 7.93
CA SER A 58 4.46 -10.45 6.51
C SER A 58 3.97 -9.30 5.63
N ALA A 59 4.57 -9.21 4.43
CA ALA A 59 4.15 -8.26 3.39
C ALA A 59 2.71 -8.53 2.92
N GLU A 60 2.30 -9.79 2.91
CA GLU A 60 0.94 -10.21 2.56
C GLU A 60 -0.09 -9.72 3.58
N GLU A 61 0.21 -9.86 4.87
CA GLU A 61 -0.67 -9.40 5.95
C GLU A 61 -0.83 -7.88 5.92
N LEU A 62 0.25 -7.14 5.65
CA LEU A 62 0.18 -5.69 5.47
C LEU A 62 -0.71 -5.31 4.27
N ALA A 63 -0.52 -5.98 3.12
CA ALA A 63 -1.34 -5.72 1.94
C ALA A 63 -2.83 -6.01 2.18
N LYS A 64 -3.16 -7.09 2.90
CA LYS A 64 -4.56 -7.41 3.27
C LYS A 64 -5.19 -6.30 4.12
N ARG A 65 -4.47 -5.81 5.14
CA ARG A 65 -4.94 -4.73 6.01
C ARG A 65 -5.20 -3.45 5.23
N TRP A 66 -4.26 -3.04 4.39
CA TRP A 66 -4.42 -1.86 3.54
C TRP A 66 -5.57 -1.99 2.55
N LEU A 67 -5.76 -3.17 1.94
CA LEU A 67 -6.89 -3.42 1.06
C LEU A 67 -8.22 -3.28 1.81
N ALA A 68 -8.30 -3.83 3.03
CA ALA A 68 -9.49 -3.72 3.88
C ALA A 68 -9.78 -2.28 4.31
N GLU A 69 -8.76 -1.53 4.73
CA GLU A 69 -8.88 -0.10 5.08
C GLU A 69 -9.36 0.72 3.87
N ARG A 70 -8.78 0.46 2.68
CA ARG A 70 -9.17 1.16 1.45
C ARG A 70 -10.61 0.86 1.06
N VAL A 71 -11.05 -0.39 1.12
CA VAL A 71 -12.44 -0.78 0.85
C VAL A 71 -13.40 -0.13 1.84
N ASN A 72 -13.07 -0.14 3.14
CA ASN A 72 -13.91 0.51 4.16
C ASN A 72 -14.02 2.02 3.95
N TYR A 73 -12.92 2.69 3.58
CA TYR A 73 -12.92 4.12 3.27
C TYR A 73 -13.85 4.44 2.09
N GLU A 74 -13.74 3.69 1.00
CA GLU A 74 -14.58 3.87 -0.20
C GLU A 74 -16.05 3.61 0.12
N LEU A 75 -16.37 2.54 0.87
CA LEU A 75 -17.75 2.24 1.29
C LEU A 75 -18.33 3.26 2.28
N SER A 76 -17.50 3.90 3.09
CA SER A 76 -17.95 4.95 4.03
C SER A 76 -18.05 6.33 3.38
N SER A 77 -17.56 6.47 2.15
CA SER A 77 -17.58 7.72 1.37
C SER A 77 -18.73 7.77 0.35
N PHE A 78 -19.58 6.73 0.32
CA PHE A 78 -20.89 6.68 -0.35
C PHE A 78 -22.01 6.96 0.66
#